data_AF-A0A4U9DBM7-F1
#
_entry.id   AF-A0A4U9DBM7-F1
#
_cell.length_a   1.000
_cell.length_b   1.000
_cell.length_c   1.000
_cell.angle_alpha   90.00
_cell.angle_beta   90.00
_cell.angle_gamma   90.00
#
_symmetry.space_group_name_H-M   'P 1'
#
loop_
_entity.id
_entity.type
_entity.pdbx_description
1 polymer ?
#
loop_
_entity_poly.entity_id
_entity_poly.type
_entity_poly.pdbx_seq_one_letter_code
_entity_poly.pdbx_strand_id
1 'polypeptide(L)' 'MIVSFGEDYAVCSTEFTREGSDRVGRQQQTWVRFPFGWRIVAAQVSLMS' A
#
# COMPACT_ATOMS: atom_id res chain seq x y z
N MET A 1 -2.14 2.80 7.41
CA MET A 1 -1.48 1.86 8.35
C MET A 1 -0.19 1.37 7.71
N ILE A 2 0.89 1.26 8.48
CA ILE A 2 2.13 0.61 8.06
C ILE A 2 2.47 -0.45 9.11
N VAL A 3 2.79 -1.67 8.67
CA VAL A 3 3.26 -2.76 9.53
C VAL A 3 4.58 -3.28 8.96
N SER A 4 5.62 -3.33 9.78
CA SER A 4 6.92 -3.90 9.42
C SER A 4 7.08 -5.31 9.99
N PHE A 5 7.76 -6.17 9.25
CA PHE A 5 8.20 -7.50 9.69
C PHE A 5 9.72 -7.53 9.65
N GLY A 6 10.34 -7.39 10.82
CA GLY A 6 11.78 -7.13 10.90
C GLY A 6 12.17 -5.80 10.26
N GLU A 7 13.38 -5.73 9.70
CA GLU A 7 13.95 -4.47 9.19
C GLU A 7 13.77 -4.28 7.67
N ASP A 8 13.42 -5.36 6.96
CA ASP A 8 13.51 -5.43 5.50
C ASP A 8 12.16 -5.61 4.78
N TYR A 9 11.07 -5.84 5.52
CA TYR A 9 9.74 -6.06 4.94
C TYR A 9 8.70 -5.17 5.59
N ALA A 10 7.79 -4.63 4.78
CA ALA A 10 6.66 -3.88 5.28
C ALA A 10 5.42 -4.04 4.40
N VAL A 11 4.25 -3.90 5.00
CA VAL A 11 2.97 -3.76 4.30
C VAL A 11 2.37 -2.41 4.64
N CYS A 12 1.99 -1.67 3.60
CA CYS A 12 1.32 -0.37 3.71
C CYS A 12 -0.10 -0.49 3.18
N SER A 13 -1.08 -0.18 4.02
CA SER A 13 -2.50 -0.22 3.69
C SER A 13 -3.12 1.15 3.93
N THR A 14 -3.83 1.67 2.93
CA THR A 14 -4.58 2.93 3.05
C THR A 14 -5.92 2.83 2.33
N GLU A 15 -6.86 3.62 2.82
CA GLU A 15 -8.09 3.93 2.10
C GLU A 15 -7.95 5.35 1.54
N PHE A 16 -8.65 5.63 0.45
CA PHE A 16 -8.66 6.94 -0.18
C PHE A 16 -10.03 7.26 -0.77
N THR A 17 -10.33 8.55 -0.87
CA THR A 17 -11.49 9.07 -1.58
C THR A 17 -11.01 9.91 -2.76
N ARG A 18 -11.88 10.12 -3.75
CA ARG A 18 -11.61 10.96 -4.92
C ARG A 18 -12.81 11.87 -5.17
N GLU A 19 -12.56 13.14 -5.42
CA GLU A 19 -13.60 14.09 -5.81
C GLU A 19 -14.35 13.57 -7.05
N GLY A 20 -15.68 13.61 -7.01
CA GLY A 20 -16.55 13.08 -8.07
C GLY A 20 -16.79 11.56 -8.02
N SER A 21 -16.42 10.86 -6.94
CA SER A 21 -16.76 9.45 -6.75
C SER A 21 -17.20 9.16 -5.31
N ASP A 22 -18.36 8.50 -5.18
CA ASP A 22 -18.87 8.04 -3.88
C ASP A 22 -18.21 6.74 -3.39
N ARG A 23 -17.34 6.13 -4.22
CA ARG A 23 -16.69 4.86 -3.90
C ARG A 23 -15.41 5.08 -3.11
N VAL A 24 -15.26 4.34 -2.01
CA VAL A 24 -14.00 4.31 -1.25
C VAL A 24 -13.00 3.43 -1.99
N GLY A 25 -11.80 3.97 -2.20
CA GLY A 25 -10.66 3.24 -2.74
C GLY A 25 -9.86 2.55 -1.63
N ARG A 26 -9.31 1.38 -1.94
CA ARG A 26 -8.34 0.68 -1.09
C ARG A 26 -7.05 0.52 -1.88
N GLN A 27 -5.94 0.82 -1.22
CA GLN A 27 -4.60 0.55 -1.74
C GLN A 27 -3.82 -0.26 -0.71
N GLN A 28 -3.27 -1.38 -1.17
CA GLN A 28 -2.34 -2.19 -0.41
C GLN A 28 -1.01 -2.33 -1.17
N GLN A 29 0.09 -2.17 -0.46
CA GLN A 29 1.44 -2.29 -1.02
C GLN A 29 2.28 -3.21 -0.13
N THR A 30 3.07 -4.06 -0.76
CA THR A 30 4.14 -4.82 -0.10
C THR A 30 5.48 -4.20 -0.48
N TRP A 31 6.29 -3.93 0.53
CA TRP A 31 7.56 -3.25 0.43
C TRP A 31 8.69 -4.16 0.89
N VAL A 32 9.81 -4.10 0.16
CA VAL A 32 11.07 -4.78 0.51
C VAL A 32 12.21 -3.75 0.51
N ARG A 33 13.09 -3.83 1.51
CA ARG A 33 14.33 -3.05 1.56
C ARG A 33 15.41 -3.78 0.76
N PHE A 34 15.89 -3.14 -0.29
CA PHE A 34 17.08 -3.55 -1.02
C PHE A 34 18.30 -2.72 -0.54
N PRO A 35 19.54 -3.07 -0.93
CA PRO A 35 20.73 -2.26 -0.60
C PRO A 35 20.62 -0.79 -1.03
N PHE A 36 19.82 -0.50 -2.06
CA PHE A 36 19.54 0.85 -2.57
C PHE A 36 18.23 1.45 -2.02
N GLY A 37 17.68 0.87 -0.96
CA GLY A 37 16.51 1.36 -0.22
C GLY A 37 15.21 0.60 -0.48
N TRP A 38 14.13 1.12 0.09
CA TRP A 38 12.79 0.54 0.03
C TRP A 38 12.17 0.63 -1.36
N ARG A 39 11.55 -0.46 -1.83
CA ARG A 39 10.77 -0.49 -3.07
C ARG A 39 9.47 -1.27 -2.88
N ILE A 40 8.43 -0.84 -3.59
CA ILE A 40 7.19 -1.61 -3.74
C ILE A 40 7.51 -2.80 -4.64
N VAL A 41 7.28 -4.01 -4.15
CA VAL A 41 7.47 -5.25 -4.92
C VAL A 41 6.14 -5.85 -5.38
N ALA A 42 5.04 -5.49 -4.72
CA ALA A 42 3.69 -5.82 -5.13
C ALA A 42 2.72 -4.73 -4.68
N ALA A 43 1.69 -4.48 -5.49
CA ALA A 43 0.63 -3.54 -5.15
C ALA A 43 -0.71 -4.02 -5.68
N GLN A 44 -1.77 -3.72 -4.95
CA GLN A 44 -3.15 -3.92 -5.36
C GLN A 44 -3.95 -2.65 -5.05
N VAL A 45 -4.75 -2.22 -6.02
CA VAL A 45 -5.64 -1.07 -5.90
C VAL A 45 -7.03 -1.50 -6.36
N SER A 46 -8.05 -1.19 -5.57
CA SER A 46 -9.44 -1.42 -5.92
C SER A 46 -10.33 -0.28 -5.44
N LEU A 47 -11.52 -0.24 -6.02
CA LEU A 47 -12.64 0.54 -5.51
C LEU A 47 -13.63 -0.44 -4.88
N MET A 48 -14.14 -0.13 -3.70
CA MET A 48 -15.18 -0.96 -3.06
C MET A 48 -16.48 -0.89 -3.88
N SER A 49 -17.20 -2.00 -3.94
CA SER A 49 -18.52 -2.10 -4.59
C SER A 49 -19.62 -1.70 -3.64
#